data_AF-G7YVI7-F1
#
_entry.id   AF-G7YVI7-F1
#
_cell.length_a   1.000
_cell.length_b   1.000
_cell.length_c   1.000
_cell.angle_alpha   90.00
_cell.angle_beta   90.00
_cell.angle_gamma   90.00
#
_symmetry.space_group_name_H-M   'P 1'
#
loop_
_entity.id
_entity.type
_entity.pdbx_description
1 polymer ?
#
loop_
_entity_poly.entity_id
_entity_poly.type
_entity_poly.pdbx_seq_one_letter_code
_entity_poly.pdbx_strand_id
1 'polypeptide(L)'
;MTMALSVLVLIEMFNALNSLSENQSLVSMPPWRNVWLVIAISFSMFLHFAILYIDVFAKIFQISALNLAEWSAVVKISLPVLLLDETQKAIARCVSERKNPLSQLPALSAMWLGYALLLYRFPL
;
A
#
# COMPACT_ATOMS: atom_id res chain seq x y z
N MET A 1 -16.19 7.31 9.93
CA MET A 1 -15.70 5.91 9.85
C MET A 1 -15.15 5.56 8.46
N THR A 2 -15.68 6.16 7.38
CA THR A 2 -15.28 5.85 6.00
C THR A 2 -13.78 5.99 5.70
N MET A 3 -13.13 7.01 6.26
CA MET A 3 -11.67 7.20 6.12
C MET A 3 -10.89 6.01 6.67
N ALA A 4 -11.22 5.54 7.88
CA ALA A 4 -10.55 4.41 8.51
C ALA A 4 -10.79 3.10 7.74
N LEU A 5 -12.04 2.84 7.32
CA LEU A 5 -12.39 1.67 6.51
C LEU A 5 -11.62 1.68 5.18
N SER A 6 -11.60 2.82 4.49
CA SER A 6 -10.88 2.94 3.21
C SER A 6 -9.37 2.77 3.36
N VAL A 7 -8.79 3.28 4.45
CA VAL A 7 -7.36 3.08 4.76
C VAL A 7 -7.08 1.60 4.98
N LEU A 8 -7.91 0.91 5.76
CA LEU A 8 -7.77 -0.53 6.01
C LEU A 8 -7.85 -1.34 4.72
N VAL A 9 -8.86 -1.09 3.88
CA VAL A 9 -9.00 -1.78 2.59
C VAL A 9 -7.78 -1.54 1.70
N LEU A 10 -7.29 -0.30 1.58
CA LEU A 10 -6.07 -0.03 0.81
C LEU A 10 -4.84 -0.72 1.38
N ILE A 11 -4.68 -0.76 2.71
CA ILE A 11 -3.59 -1.47 3.38
C ILE A 11 -3.63 -2.96 3.03
N GLU A 12 -4.79 -3.60 3.12
CA GLU A 12 -4.94 -5.02 2.77
C GLU A 12 -4.61 -5.28 1.29
N MET A 13 -5.02 -4.40 0.38
CA MET A 13 -4.70 -4.55 -1.03
C MET A 13 -3.20 -4.37 -1.31
N PHE A 14 -2.54 -3.41 -0.65
CA PHE A 14 -1.08 -3.25 -0.73
C PHE A 14 -0.34 -4.45 -0.11
N ASN A 15 -0.86 -5.00 0.99
CA ASN A 15 -0.31 -6.20 1.60
C ASN A 15 -0.48 -7.44 0.70
N ALA A 16 -1.61 -7.57 -0.01
CA ALA A 16 -1.81 -8.62 -0.99
C ALA A 16 -0.80 -8.52 -2.16
N LEU A 17 -0.50 -7.30 -2.62
CA LEU A 17 0.56 -7.07 -3.61
C LEU A 17 1.94 -7.46 -3.08
N ASN A 18 2.25 -7.11 -1.84
CA ASN A 18 3.50 -7.47 -1.18
C ASN A 18 3.67 -9.00 -1.01
N SER A 19 2.58 -9.70 -0.72
CA SER A 19 2.56 -11.17 -0.56
C SER A 19 2.90 -11.90 -1.86
N LEU A 20 2.64 -11.29 -3.02
CA LEU A 20 3.08 -11.84 -4.32
C LEU A 20 4.61 -11.79 -4.49
N SER A 21 5.24 -10.82 -3.84
CA SER A 21 6.64 -10.45 -3.99
C SER A 21 7.52 -11.07 -2.89
N GLU A 22 7.06 -12.16 -2.24
CA GLU A 22 7.67 -12.78 -1.05
C GLU A 22 9.20 -12.94 -1.13
N ASN A 23 9.76 -13.25 -2.31
CA ASN A 23 11.21 -13.46 -2.49
C ASN A 23 11.94 -12.44 -3.39
N GLN A 24 11.23 -11.51 -4.05
CA GLN A 24 11.84 -10.54 -4.98
C GLN A 24 11.25 -9.16 -4.75
N SER A 25 12.04 -8.08 -4.88
CA SER A 25 11.52 -6.72 -4.72
C SER A 25 10.34 -6.47 -5.67
N LEU A 26 9.37 -5.66 -5.23
CA LEU A 26 8.22 -5.25 -6.06
C LEU A 26 8.63 -4.61 -7.39
N VAL A 27 9.82 -4.01 -7.42
CA VAL A 27 10.42 -3.42 -8.62
C VAL A 27 10.93 -4.49 -9.61
N SER A 28 11.37 -5.65 -9.12
CA SER A 28 11.88 -6.74 -9.95
C SER A 28 10.81 -7.76 -10.35
N MET A 29 9.72 -7.86 -9.58
CA MET A 29 8.59 -8.73 -9.86
C MET A 29 7.34 -7.89 -10.11
N PRO A 30 7.01 -7.58 -11.37
CA PRO A 30 5.85 -6.76 -11.65
C PRO A 30 4.54 -7.49 -11.29
N PRO A 31 3.52 -6.75 -10.82
CA PRO A 31 2.28 -7.34 -10.28
C PRO A 31 1.48 -8.13 -11.33
N TRP A 32 1.64 -7.83 -12.62
CA TRP A 32 0.99 -8.54 -13.72
C TRP A 32 1.47 -9.99 -13.92
N ARG A 33 2.51 -10.45 -13.22
CA ARG A 33 2.89 -11.88 -13.25
C ARG A 33 1.79 -12.80 -12.71
N ASN A 34 0.94 -12.30 -11.81
CA ASN A 34 -0.21 -13.04 -11.31
C ASN A 34 -1.50 -12.29 -11.66
N VAL A 35 -2.02 -12.58 -12.86
CA VAL A 35 -3.24 -11.98 -13.38
C VAL A 35 -4.44 -12.25 -12.47
N TRP A 36 -4.53 -13.42 -11.84
CA TRP A 36 -5.60 -13.76 -10.92
C TRP A 36 -5.61 -12.87 -9.68
N LEU A 37 -4.43 -12.57 -9.12
CA LEU A 37 -4.32 -11.65 -7.99
C LEU A 37 -4.74 -10.22 -8.39
N VAL A 38 -4.29 -9.75 -9.55
CA VAL A 38 -4.65 -8.42 -10.06
C VAL A 38 -6.16 -8.31 -10.27
N ILE A 39 -6.80 -9.36 -10.79
CA ILE A 39 -8.27 -9.44 -10.92
C ILE A 39 -8.94 -9.39 -9.55
N ALA A 40 -8.45 -10.15 -8.56
CA ALA A 40 -9.01 -10.15 -7.21
C ALA A 40 -8.90 -8.77 -6.54
N ILE A 41 -7.76 -8.09 -6.65
CA ILE A 41 -7.55 -6.73 -6.12
C ILE A 41 -8.45 -5.72 -6.86
N SER A 42 -8.55 -5.84 -8.19
CA SER A 42 -9.40 -4.95 -9.00
C SER A 42 -10.87 -5.12 -8.64
N PHE A 43 -11.32 -6.37 -8.45
CA PHE A 43 -12.68 -6.67 -8.02
C PHE A 43 -12.96 -6.17 -6.60
N SER A 44 -12.00 -6.32 -5.68
CA SER A 44 -12.08 -5.77 -4.32
C SER A 44 -12.23 -4.24 -4.33
N MET A 45 -11.40 -3.55 -5.11
CA MET A 45 -11.48 -2.09 -5.26
C MET A 45 -12.80 -1.65 -5.91
N PHE A 46 -13.28 -2.39 -6.90
CA PHE A 46 -14.59 -2.14 -7.50
C PHE A 46 -15.71 -2.23 -6.47
N LEU A 47 -15.69 -3.26 -5.61
CA LEU A 47 -16.67 -3.43 -4.55
C LEU A 47 -16.56 -2.30 -3.50
N HIS A 48 -15.35 -1.85 -3.17
CA HIS A 48 -15.12 -0.70 -2.30
C HIS A 48 -15.72 0.60 -2.87
N PHE A 49 -15.60 0.82 -4.17
CA PHE A 49 -16.29 1.94 -4.83
C PHE A 49 -17.81 1.75 -4.86
N ALA A 50 -18.29 0.52 -5.06
CA ALA A 50 -19.71 0.22 -5.03
C ALA A 50 -20.34 0.56 -3.67
N ILE A 51 -19.69 0.23 -2.56
CA ILE A 51 -20.22 0.57 -1.22
C ILE A 51 -20.19 2.09 -0.95
N LEU A 52 -19.27 2.84 -1.56
CA LEU A 52 -19.15 4.29 -1.37
C LEU A 52 -20.13 5.11 -2.22
N TYR A 53 -20.40 4.67 -3.45
CA TYR A 53 -21.16 5.46 -4.44
C TYR A 53 -22.58 4.96 -4.67
N ILE A 54 -22.94 3.75 -4.22
CA ILE A 54 -24.33 3.25 -4.31
C ILE A 54 -25.06 3.56 -3.01
N ASP A 55 -26.10 4.39 -3.11
CA ASP A 55 -26.87 4.90 -1.96
C ASP A 55 -27.42 3.81 -1.02
N VAL A 56 -27.80 2.65 -1.57
CA VAL A 56 -28.31 1.51 -0.77
C VAL A 56 -27.21 0.98 0.16
N PHE A 57 -26.01 0.75 -0.37
CA PHE A 57 -24.88 0.25 0.42
C PHE A 57 -24.34 1.31 1.36
N ALA A 58 -24.22 2.56 0.92
CA ALA A 58 -23.77 3.67 1.76
C ALA A 58 -24.63 3.84 3.02
N LYS A 59 -25.96 3.67 2.90
CA LYS A 59 -26.89 3.69 4.04
C LYS A 59 -26.74 2.48 4.96
N ILE A 60 -26.52 1.28 4.42
CA ILE A 60 -26.36 0.05 5.22
C ILE A 60 -25.05 0.10 6.01
N PHE A 61 -23.96 0.50 5.38
CA PHE A 61 -22.63 0.56 5.98
C PHE A 61 -22.33 1.88 6.73
N GLN A 62 -23.27 2.84 6.72
CA GLN A 62 -23.14 4.15 7.38
C GLN A 62 -21.86 4.89 6.95
N ILE A 63 -21.62 4.91 5.63
CA ILE A 63 -20.45 5.53 5.00
C ILE A 63 -20.89 6.60 3.99
N SER A 64 -19.98 7.53 3.73
CA SER A 64 -20.17 8.67 2.83
C SER A 64 -19.11 8.66 1.73
N ALA A 65 -19.44 9.16 0.55
CA ALA A 65 -18.45 9.34 -0.52
C ALA A 65 -17.31 10.25 -0.07
N LEU A 66 -16.07 9.84 -0.37
CA LEU A 66 -14.87 10.62 -0.05
C LEU A 66 -14.60 11.68 -1.12
N ASN A 67 -14.14 12.85 -0.71
CA ASN A 67 -13.62 13.87 -1.61
C ASN A 67 -12.19 13.52 -2.10
N LEU A 68 -11.70 14.19 -3.15
CA LEU A 68 -10.35 13.96 -3.69
C LEU A 68 -9.24 14.21 -2.66
N ALA A 69 -9.42 15.22 -1.79
CA ALA A 69 -8.48 15.52 -0.71
C ALA A 69 -8.39 14.35 0.29
N GLU A 70 -9.54 13.83 0.70
CA GLU A 70 -9.65 12.67 1.59
C GLU A 70 -9.03 11.43 0.96
N TRP A 71 -9.32 11.15 -0.31
CA TRP A 71 -8.66 10.07 -1.06
C TRP A 71 -7.14 10.21 -1.07
N SER A 72 -6.62 11.43 -1.27
CA SER A 72 -5.17 11.66 -1.21
C SER A 72 -4.58 11.34 0.16
N ALA A 73 -5.31 11.64 1.24
CA ALA A 73 -4.92 11.30 2.60
C ALA A 73 -4.95 9.79 2.85
N VAL A 74 -5.98 9.08 2.38
CA VAL A 74 -6.09 7.61 2.49
C VAL A 74 -4.91 6.93 1.80
N VAL A 75 -4.55 7.37 0.58
CA VAL A 75 -3.40 6.83 -0.15
C VAL A 75 -2.08 7.13 0.58
N LYS A 76 -1.87 8.38 1.03
CA LYS A 76 -0.65 8.75 1.78
C LYS A 76 -0.47 7.90 3.03
N ILE A 77 -1.53 7.67 3.80
CA ILE A 77 -1.49 6.91 5.05
C ILE A 77 -1.27 5.41 4.81
N SER A 78 -1.70 4.88 3.67
CA SER A 78 -1.55 3.44 3.33
C SER A 78 -0.22 3.10 2.65
N LEU A 79 0.44 4.06 1.98
CA LEU A 79 1.75 3.88 1.35
C LEU A 79 2.89 3.34 2.25
N PRO A 80 3.00 3.71 3.55
CA PRO A 80 4.01 3.16 4.46
C PRO A 80 4.04 1.63 4.52
N VAL A 81 2.90 0.95 4.36
CA VAL A 81 2.84 -0.51 4.43
C VAL A 81 3.68 -1.15 3.34
N LEU A 82 3.72 -0.54 2.15
CA LEU A 82 4.60 -0.96 1.05
C LEU A 82 6.09 -0.81 1.42
N LEU A 83 6.44 0.32 2.03
CA LEU A 83 7.81 0.64 2.43
C LEU A 83 8.30 -0.25 3.59
N LEU A 84 7.42 -0.55 4.54
CA LEU A 84 7.69 -1.45 5.66
C LEU A 84 8.02 -2.85 5.16
N ASP A 85 7.21 -3.39 4.25
CA ASP A 85 7.44 -4.72 3.70
C ASP A 85 8.75 -4.80 2.89
N GLU A 86 9.05 -3.80 2.04
CA GLU A 86 10.31 -3.77 1.31
C GLU A 86 11.52 -3.60 2.26
N THR A 87 11.35 -2.87 3.37
CA THR A 87 12.37 -2.77 4.43
C THR A 87 12.62 -4.12 5.09
N GLN A 88 11.56 -4.88 5.40
CA GLN A 88 11.68 -6.21 5.97
C GLN A 88 12.35 -7.19 4.98
N LYS A 89 11.97 -7.15 3.69
CA LYS A 89 12.62 -7.94 2.63
C LYS A 89 14.09 -7.59 2.46
N ALA A 90 14.45 -6.30 2.52
CA ALA A 90 15.82 -5.83 2.48
C ALA A 90 16.67 -6.39 3.63
N ILE A 91 16.16 -6.33 4.86
CA ILE A 91 16.82 -6.91 6.05
C ILE A 91 16.96 -8.43 5.90
N ALA A 92 15.91 -9.14 5.49
CA ALA A 92 15.94 -10.59 5.28
C ALA A 92 17.02 -11.01 4.26
N ARG A 93 17.15 -10.27 3.14
CA ARG A 93 18.21 -10.48 2.14
C ARG A 93 19.61 -10.26 2.73
N CYS A 94 19.81 -9.22 3.54
CA CYS A 94 21.10 -8.97 4.20
C CYS A 94 21.53 -10.14 5.08
N VAL A 95 20.59 -10.66 5.89
CA VAL A 95 20.84 -11.77 6.81
C VAL A 95 21.13 -13.07 6.03
N SER A 96 20.34 -13.36 4.99
CA SER A 96 20.50 -14.57 4.18
C SER A 96 21.83 -14.58 3.41
N GLU A 97 22.23 -13.46 2.81
CA GLU A 97 23.44 -13.36 2.01
C GLU A 97 24.72 -13.06 2.81
N ARG A 98 24.65 -12.93 4.16
CA ARG A 98 25.74 -12.44 5.04
C ARG A 98 26.41 -11.15 4.53
N LYS A 99 25.68 -10.30 3.83
CA LYS A 99 26.20 -9.00 3.39
C LYS A 99 26.16 -8.01 4.55
N ASN A 100 27.07 -7.04 4.54
CA ASN A 100 27.07 -5.99 5.55
C ASN A 100 25.73 -5.23 5.51
N PRO A 101 24.98 -5.15 6.63
CA PRO A 101 23.69 -4.46 6.67
C PRO A 101 23.82 -2.98 6.33
N LEU A 102 25.02 -2.41 6.54
CA LEU A 102 25.39 -1.05 6.17
C LEU A 102 25.26 -0.76 4.66
N SER A 103 25.35 -1.78 3.80
CA SER A 103 25.23 -1.60 2.35
C SER A 103 23.81 -1.24 1.90
N GLN A 104 22.78 -1.63 2.65
CA GLN A 104 21.38 -1.36 2.30
C GLN A 104 20.79 -0.14 3.03
N LEU A 105 21.44 0.33 4.10
CA LEU A 105 21.07 1.55 4.81
C LEU A 105 20.87 2.78 3.92
N PRO A 106 21.74 3.11 2.92
CA PRO A 106 21.52 4.30 2.09
C PRO A 106 20.27 4.19 1.21
N ALA A 107 19.91 2.98 0.75
CA ALA A 107 18.69 2.77 -0.03
C ALA A 107 17.44 2.89 0.85
N LEU A 108 17.47 2.27 2.04
CA LEU A 108 16.38 2.37 3.01
C LEU A 108 16.17 3.80 3.49
N SER A 109 17.25 4.51 3.85
CA SER A 109 17.16 5.91 4.28
C SER A 109 16.63 6.80 3.17
N ALA A 110 17.04 6.61 1.92
CA ALA A 110 16.50 7.34 0.77
C ALA A 110 14.99 7.09 0.58
N MET A 111 14.52 5.86 0.73
CA MET A 111 13.09 5.51 0.62
C MET A 111 12.25 6.19 1.71
N TRP A 112 12.67 6.08 2.97
CA TRP A 112 11.96 6.68 4.10
C TRP A 112 12.03 8.21 4.10
N LEU A 113 13.17 8.80 3.71
CA LEU A 113 13.30 10.25 3.54
C LEU A 113 12.46 10.77 2.37
N GLY A 114 12.38 10.02 1.27
CA GLY A 114 11.50 10.37 0.15
C GLY A 114 10.04 10.41 0.57
N TYR A 115 9.59 9.42 1.35
CA TYR A 115 8.25 9.40 1.92
C TYR A 115 8.01 10.55 2.91
N ALA A 116 8.96 10.81 3.81
CA ALA A 116 8.88 11.93 4.75
C ALA A 116 8.82 13.30 4.04
N LEU A 117 9.60 13.46 2.97
CA LEU A 117 9.59 14.66 2.13
C LEU A 117 8.25 14.83 1.40
N LEU A 118 7.66 13.72 0.92
CA LEU A 118 6.34 13.72 0.30
C LEU A 118 5.27 14.22 1.28
N LEU A 119 5.29 13.72 2.53
CA LEU A 119 4.39 14.20 3.58
C LEU A 119 4.64 15.66 3.95
N TYR A 120 5.90 16.09 4.01
CA TYR A 120 6.26 17.47 4.33
C TYR A 120 5.80 18.45 3.24
N ARG A 121 5.92 18.05 1.96
CA ARG A 121 5.54 18.89 0.82
C ARG A 121 4.03 19.01 0.64
N PHE A 122 3.28 17.95 0.98
CA PHE A 122 1.83 17.90 0.84
C PHE A 122 1.19 17.45 2.15
N PRO A 123 0.87 18.39 3.06
CA PRO A 123 0.15 18.06 4.29
C PRO A 123 -1.21 17.41 4.01
N LEU A 124 -1.71 16.67 5.00
CA LEU A 124 -2.98 15.93 4.97
C LEU A 124 -4.19 16.88 4.91
#